data_AF-A0A7J8PLF1-F1
#
_entry.id   AF-A0A7J8PLF1-F1
#
_cell.length_a   1.000
_cell.length_b   1.000
_cell.length_c   1.000
_cell.angle_alpha   90.00
_cell.angle_beta   90.00
_cell.angle_gamma   90.00
#
_symmetry.space_group_name_H-M   'P 1'
#
loop_
_entity.id
_entity.type
_entity.pdbx_description
1 polymer ?
#
loop_
_entity_poly.entity_id
_entity_poly.type
_entity_poly.pdbx_seq_one_letter_code
_entity_poly.pdbx_strand_id
1 'polypeptide(L)'
;MKVYDLLHPDGSSWDIDMVEGLLSPYDTQRVLRRRAQTVSPQPSTGGEVQWRKPLTGKLKCNIDGAVFTNNGVVGWAAIVRSDSGRFVRCIAVFKRRNLDPFMAEVIAAQEALSWVRSCHAKGIILEIDYHGL
;
A
#
# COMPACT_ATOMS: atom_id res chain seq x y z
N MET A 1 8.57 -6.53 -2.40
CA MET A 1 8.42 -5.08 -2.29
C MET A 1 7.78 -4.88 -0.91
N LYS A 2 8.44 -4.27 0.07
CA LYS A 2 7.85 -4.12 1.42
C LYS A 2 6.69 -3.10 1.37
N VAL A 3 5.83 -3.03 2.39
CA VAL A 3 4.88 -1.89 2.58
C VAL A 3 5.54 -0.53 2.30
N TYR A 4 6.81 -0.36 2.70
CA TYR A 4 7.63 0.83 2.44
C TYR A 4 7.95 1.08 0.96
N ASP A 5 8.05 0.03 0.17
CA ASP A 5 8.33 0.09 -1.26
C ASP A 5 7.04 0.29 -2.08
N LEU A 6 5.86 -0.14 -1.60
CA LEU A 6 4.57 0.33 -2.14
C LEU A 6 4.40 1.83 -1.98
N LEU A 7 5.06 2.35 -0.95
CA LEU A 7 4.98 3.74 -0.61
C LEU A 7 5.82 4.57 -1.62
N HIS A 8 7.09 4.25 -1.90
CA HIS A 8 8.00 5.09 -2.73
C HIS A 8 8.16 6.53 -2.17
N PRO A 9 8.90 6.71 -1.06
CA PRO A 9 9.00 7.98 -0.32
C PRO A 9 9.87 9.08 -0.97
N ASP A 10 10.34 8.91 -2.19
CA ASP A 10 11.18 9.87 -2.89
C ASP A 10 10.34 11.08 -3.36
N GLY A 11 10.36 12.11 -2.51
CA GLY A 11 9.59 13.36 -2.60
C GLY A 11 9.24 13.77 -4.03
N SER A 12 7.98 14.05 -4.33
CA SER A 12 7.43 15.39 -4.04
C SER A 12 5.89 15.46 -4.11
N SER A 13 5.17 14.34 -4.06
CA SER A 13 3.70 14.33 -4.22
C SER A 13 2.97 13.38 -3.27
N TRP A 14 3.51 13.22 -2.06
CA TRP A 14 2.77 12.60 -0.98
C TRP A 14 1.68 13.56 -0.52
N ASP A 15 0.52 13.44 -1.15
CA ASP A 15 -0.70 14.14 -0.74
C ASP A 15 -0.99 13.75 0.72
N ILE A 16 -1.17 14.78 1.55
CA ILE A 16 -1.72 14.68 2.91
C ILE A 16 -2.94 13.74 2.90
N ASP A 17 -3.75 13.81 1.84
CA ASP A 17 -4.92 12.98 1.56
C ASP A 17 -4.66 11.47 1.67
N MET A 18 -3.48 10.97 1.34
CA MET A 18 -3.19 9.54 1.45
C MET A 18 -2.94 9.14 2.92
N VAL A 19 -2.19 9.96 3.67
CA VAL A 19 -1.89 9.68 5.08
C VAL A 19 -3.14 9.91 5.93
N GLU A 20 -3.95 10.92 5.60
CA GLU A 20 -5.27 11.14 6.20
C GLU A 20 -6.29 10.06 5.81
N GLY A 21 -6.21 9.54 4.58
CA GLY A 21 -7.07 8.45 4.11
C GLY A 21 -6.75 7.09 4.73
N LEU A 22 -5.49 6.87 5.14
CA LEU A 22 -5.01 5.59 5.67
C LEU A 22 -5.01 5.51 7.20
N LEU A 23 -4.80 6.64 7.88
CA LEU A 23 -4.54 6.69 9.31
C LEU A 23 -5.56 7.58 10.03
N SER A 24 -5.72 7.34 11.33
CA SER A 24 -6.44 8.29 12.19
C SER A 24 -5.71 9.65 12.16
N PRO A 25 -6.40 10.79 12.33
CA PRO A 25 -5.76 12.10 12.36
C PRO A 25 -4.58 12.20 13.35
N TYR A 26 -4.66 11.46 14.46
CA TYR A 26 -3.59 11.37 15.45
C TYR A 26 -2.36 10.62 14.92
N ASP A 27 -2.57 9.49 14.24
CA ASP A 27 -1.48 8.71 13.66
C ASP A 27 -0.87 9.39 12.42
N THR A 28 -1.68 10.12 11.64
CA THR A 28 -1.23 11.01 10.56
C THR A 28 -0.21 12.02 11.08
N GLN A 29 -0.52 12.73 12.16
CA GLN A 29 0.40 13.72 12.75
C GLN A 29 1.71 13.07 13.22
N ARG A 30 1.67 11.84 13.75
CA ARG A 30 2.86 11.11 14.20
C ARG A 30 3.76 10.69 13.04
N VAL A 31 3.19 10.20 11.95
CA VAL A 31 3.94 9.77 10.76
C VAL A 31 4.56 10.98 10.04
N LEU A 32 3.78 12.07 9.86
CA LEU A 32 4.28 13.29 9.24
C LEU A 32 5.42 13.94 10.05
N ARG A 33 5.34 13.93 11.39
CA ARG A 33 6.43 14.43 12.25
C ARG A 33 7.70 13.60 12.16
N ARG A 34 7.60 12.27 12.10
CA ARG A 34 8.78 11.40 11.92
C ARG A 34 9.47 11.66 10.59
N ARG A 35 8.71 11.85 9.49
CA ARG A 35 9.28 12.16 8.17
C ARG A 35 10.15 13.42 8.16
N ALA A 36 9.74 14.46 8.87
CA ALA A 36 10.52 15.70 8.98
C ALA A 36 11.89 15.50 9.66
N GLN A 37 12.11 14.36 10.32
CA GLN A 37 13.32 14.04 11.07
C GLN A 37 14.23 13.00 10.40
N THR A 38 13.78 12.27 9.36
CA THR A 38 14.52 11.11 8.79
C THR A 38 15.03 11.28 7.36
N VAL A 39 15.26 12.50 6.86
CA VAL A 39 15.90 12.66 5.54
C VAL A 39 17.41 12.48 5.68
N SER A 40 17.86 11.23 5.58
CA SER A 40 19.21 10.88 5.18
C SER A 40 19.14 9.84 4.05
N PRO A 41 19.74 10.10 2.88
CA PRO A 41 19.65 9.18 1.74
C PRO A 41 20.54 7.96 2.01
N GLN A 42 19.96 6.76 1.97
CA GLN A 42 20.73 5.52 1.82
C GLN A 42 20.67 5.04 0.37
N PRO A 43 21.79 4.62 -0.25
CA PRO A 43 21.80 4.07 -1.59
C PRO A 43 21.29 2.61 -1.59
N SER A 44 20.25 2.32 -2.38
CA SER A 44 19.80 0.95 -2.63
C SER A 44 20.61 0.32 -3.77
N THR A 45 21.45 -0.67 -3.45
CA THR A 45 22.11 -1.54 -4.43
C THR A 45 21.44 -2.92 -4.42
N GLY A 46 20.53 -3.13 -5.36
CA GLY A 46 19.87 -4.41 -5.63
C GLY A 46 18.70 -4.16 -6.58
N GLY A 47 18.60 -4.92 -7.67
CA GLY A 47 17.66 -4.66 -8.77
C GLY A 47 16.23 -4.44 -8.30
N GLU A 48 15.85 -3.17 -8.12
CA GLU A 48 14.53 -2.76 -7.68
C GLU A 48 13.53 -3.04 -8.78
N VAL A 49 12.48 -3.80 -8.47
CA VAL A 49 11.23 -3.76 -9.23
C VAL A 49 10.69 -2.34 -9.08
N GLN A 50 11.04 -1.47 -10.02
CA GLN A 50 10.58 -0.08 -10.03
C GLN A 50 9.07 -0.05 -10.26
N TRP A 51 8.32 0.55 -9.35
CA TRP A 51 6.90 0.81 -9.57
C TRP A 51 6.71 1.59 -10.87
N ARG A 52 5.75 1.17 -11.69
CA ARG A 52 5.41 1.83 -12.95
C ARG A 52 4.02 2.43 -12.87
N LYS A 53 3.87 3.66 -13.37
CA LYS A 53 2.56 4.29 -13.54
C LYS A 53 1.64 3.41 -14.39
N PRO A 54 0.33 3.39 -14.13
CA PRO A 54 -0.61 2.69 -15.00
C PRO A 54 -0.64 3.33 -16.39
N LEU A 55 -1.11 2.56 -17.38
CA LEU A 55 -1.40 3.09 -18.72
C LEU A 55 -2.41 4.24 -18.64
N THR A 56 -2.32 5.20 -19.56
CA THR A 56 -3.24 6.34 -19.66
C THR A 56 -4.71 5.90 -19.58
N GLY A 57 -5.50 6.59 -18.75
CA GLY A 57 -6.91 6.26 -18.52
C GLY A 57 -7.18 5.01 -17.68
N LYS A 58 -6.15 4.41 -17.07
CA LYS A 58 -6.29 3.28 -16.14
C LYS A 58 -6.04 3.69 -14.70
N LEU A 59 -6.73 3.00 -13.80
CA LEU A 59 -6.41 3.02 -12.38
C LEU A 59 -5.52 1.80 -12.06
N LYS A 60 -4.59 1.95 -11.13
CA LYS A 60 -3.83 0.83 -10.56
C LYS A 60 -4.17 0.71 -9.07
N CYS A 61 -4.46 -0.50 -8.62
CA CYS A 61 -4.61 -0.84 -7.21
C CYS A 61 -3.43 -1.69 -6.77
N ASN A 62 -2.54 -1.10 -5.98
CA ASN A 62 -1.45 -1.82 -5.31
C ASN A 62 -1.98 -2.40 -4.00
N ILE A 63 -1.73 -3.68 -3.73
CA ILE A 63 -2.27 -4.44 -2.60
C ILE A 63 -1.15 -5.21 -1.93
N ASP A 64 -1.14 -5.27 -0.60
CA ASP A 64 -0.13 -5.98 0.20
C ASP A 64 -0.71 -6.51 1.51
N GLY A 65 -0.24 -7.68 1.93
CA GLY A 65 -0.62 -8.39 3.14
C GLY A 65 0.55 -8.49 4.13
N ALA A 66 0.31 -8.12 5.39
CA ALA A 66 1.33 -8.16 6.43
C ALA A 66 0.91 -9.04 7.61
N VAL A 67 1.81 -9.91 8.05
CA VAL A 67 1.63 -10.70 9.28
C VAL A 67 2.38 -10.02 10.43
N PHE A 68 1.69 -9.77 11.53
CA PHE A 68 2.23 -9.23 12.77
C PHE A 68 2.31 -10.36 13.80
N THR A 69 3.34 -11.20 13.66
CA THR A 69 3.53 -12.47 14.39
C THR A 69 3.47 -12.33 15.91
N ASN A 70 4.00 -11.23 16.46
CA ASN A 70 4.02 -11.00 17.91
C ASN A 70 2.62 -10.74 18.51
N ASN A 71 1.63 -10.43 17.68
CA ASN A 71 0.32 -9.97 18.13
C ASN A 71 -0.82 -10.89 17.64
N GLY A 72 -0.52 -11.91 16.84
CA GLY A 72 -1.52 -12.77 16.21
C GLY A 72 -2.49 -12.00 15.32
N VAL A 73 -1.97 -11.00 14.62
CA VAL A 73 -2.73 -10.09 13.76
C VAL A 73 -2.23 -10.23 12.33
N VAL A 74 -3.15 -10.22 11.38
CA VAL A 74 -2.88 -9.97 9.97
C VAL A 74 -3.43 -8.60 9.61
N GLY A 75 -2.66 -7.83 8.86
CA GLY A 75 -3.12 -6.60 8.24
C GLY A 75 -3.03 -6.70 6.73
N TRP A 76 -3.81 -5.89 6.04
CA TRP A 76 -3.61 -5.65 4.62
C TRP A 76 -3.99 -4.22 4.28
N ALA A 77 -3.43 -3.74 3.17
CA ALA A 77 -3.77 -2.45 2.62
C ALA A 77 -3.91 -2.52 1.10
N ALA A 78 -4.73 -1.62 0.56
CA ALA A 78 -4.83 -1.40 -0.87
C ALA A 78 -4.85 0.09 -1.17
N ILE A 79 -4.14 0.51 -2.21
CA ILE A 79 -4.04 1.91 -2.64
C ILE A 79 -4.36 1.99 -4.13
N VAL A 80 -5.36 2.79 -4.48
CA VAL A 80 -5.72 3.11 -5.86
C VAL A 80 -5.06 4.40 -6.28
N ARG A 81 -4.35 4.35 -7.42
CA ARG A 81 -3.70 5.49 -8.06
C ARG A 81 -4.19 5.69 -9.50
N SER A 82 -4.23 6.94 -9.94
CA SER A 82 -4.51 7.32 -11.34
C SER A 82 -3.33 7.05 -12.28
N ASP A 83 -3.55 7.21 -13.58
CA ASP A 83 -2.53 7.18 -14.64
C ASP A 83 -1.42 8.24 -14.47
N SER A 84 -1.76 9.38 -13.87
CA SER A 84 -0.79 10.40 -13.44
C SER A 84 0.04 9.98 -12.21
N GLY A 85 -0.35 8.89 -11.54
CA GLY A 85 0.23 8.40 -10.28
C GLY A 85 -0.36 9.06 -9.03
N ARG A 86 -1.44 9.85 -9.17
CA ARG A 86 -2.07 10.53 -8.02
C ARG A 86 -2.89 9.56 -7.19
N PHE A 87 -2.94 9.81 -5.89
CA PHE A 87 -3.82 9.09 -4.97
C PHE A 87 -5.30 9.28 -5.36
N VAL A 88 -6.08 8.20 -5.26
CA VAL A 88 -7.53 8.25 -5.47
C VAL A 88 -8.28 7.77 -4.22
N ARG A 89 -7.87 6.63 -3.66
CA ARG A 89 -8.46 6.04 -2.44
C ARG A 89 -7.55 4.96 -1.89
N CYS A 90 -7.66 4.68 -0.59
CA CYS A 90 -7.02 3.54 0.04
C CYS A 90 -7.94 2.88 1.06
N ILE A 91 -7.54 1.69 1.49
CA ILE A 91 -8.08 0.99 2.64
C ILE A 91 -6.93 0.31 3.39
N ALA A 92 -7.01 0.29 4.72
CA ALA A 92 -6.20 -0.58 5.56
C ALA A 92 -7.11 -1.30 6.55
N VAL A 93 -6.89 -2.60 6.74
CA VAL A 93 -7.67 -3.43 7.66
C VAL A 93 -6.73 -4.31 8.44
N PHE A 94 -7.03 -4.47 9.74
CA PHE A 94 -6.32 -5.38 10.63
C PHE A 94 -7.33 -6.35 11.25
N LYS A 95 -7.04 -7.64 11.21
CA LYS A 95 -7.88 -8.69 11.83
C LYS A 95 -7.00 -9.57 12.73
N ARG A 96 -7.56 -9.97 13.87
CA ARG A 96 -6.95 -11.01 14.72
C ARG A 96 -7.09 -12.37 14.03
N ARG A 97 -6.02 -12.79 13.36
CA ARG A 97 -5.88 -14.08 12.69
C ARG A 97 -4.41 -14.44 12.67
N ASN A 98 -4.12 -15.73 12.88
CA ASN A 98 -2.81 -16.30 12.64
C ASN A 98 -2.82 -16.89 11.24
N LEU A 99 -2.06 -16.27 10.34
CA LEU A 99 -1.88 -16.70 8.96
C LEU A 99 -0.39 -16.70 8.65
N ASP A 100 0.03 -17.58 7.74
CA ASP A 100 1.32 -17.43 7.11
C ASP A 100 1.32 -16.25 6.11
N PRO A 101 2.49 -15.74 5.70
CA PRO A 101 2.59 -14.62 4.77
C PRO A 101 1.87 -14.84 3.43
N PHE A 102 1.89 -16.06 2.88
CA PHE A 102 1.19 -16.35 1.63
C PHE A 102 -0.32 -16.19 1.77
N MET A 103 -0.88 -16.75 2.84
CA MET A 103 -2.30 -16.62 3.14
C MET A 103 -2.69 -15.18 3.46
N ALA A 104 -1.79 -14.38 4.04
CA ALA A 104 -2.00 -12.95 4.23
C ALA A 104 -2.15 -12.21 2.89
N GLU A 105 -1.28 -12.48 1.91
CA GLU A 105 -1.40 -11.90 0.56
C GLU A 105 -2.68 -12.31 -0.16
N VAL A 106 -3.04 -13.59 -0.08
CA VAL A 106 -4.26 -14.11 -0.72
C VAL A 106 -5.50 -13.43 -0.15
N ILE A 107 -5.57 -13.27 1.17
CA ILE A 107 -6.69 -12.57 1.82
C ILE A 107 -6.65 -11.08 1.49
N ALA A 108 -5.49 -10.44 1.47
CA ALA A 108 -5.34 -9.05 1.05
C ALA A 108 -5.92 -8.83 -0.35
N ALA A 109 -5.56 -9.69 -1.31
CA ALA A 109 -6.07 -9.66 -2.68
C ALA A 109 -7.59 -9.86 -2.74
N GLN A 110 -8.12 -10.83 -2.00
CA GLN A 110 -9.56 -11.12 -1.96
C GLN A 110 -10.36 -9.94 -1.41
N GLU A 111 -9.93 -9.38 -0.28
CA GLU A 111 -10.61 -8.28 0.40
C GLU A 111 -10.50 -6.98 -0.41
N ALA A 112 -9.34 -6.72 -1.02
CA ALA A 112 -9.15 -5.59 -1.93
C ALA A 112 -10.04 -5.70 -3.18
N LEU A 113 -10.18 -6.89 -3.76
CA LEU A 113 -11.09 -7.10 -4.89
C LEU A 113 -12.54 -6.81 -4.52
N SER A 114 -12.98 -7.26 -3.34
CA SER A 114 -14.31 -6.96 -2.80
C SER A 114 -14.53 -5.45 -2.63
N TRP A 115 -13.56 -4.77 -2.05
CA TRP A 115 -13.58 -3.32 -1.83
C TRP A 115 -13.59 -2.52 -3.15
N VAL A 116 -12.76 -2.90 -4.12
CA VAL A 116 -12.72 -2.26 -5.43
C VAL A 116 -14.07 -2.39 -6.16
N ARG A 117 -14.72 -3.55 -6.04
CA ARG A 117 -16.07 -3.78 -6.60
C ARG A 117 -17.12 -2.87 -5.95
N SER A 118 -17.10 -2.71 -4.63
CA SER A 118 -18.03 -1.79 -3.95
C SER A 118 -17.81 -0.33 -4.34
N CYS A 119 -16.59 0.03 -4.75
CA CYS A 119 -16.25 1.36 -5.25
C CYS A 119 -16.69 1.62 -6.71
N HIS A 120 -17.31 0.64 -7.39
CA HIS A 120 -17.71 0.72 -8.81
C HIS A 120 -16.57 1.08 -9.78
N ALA A 121 -15.31 0.81 -9.39
CA ALA A 121 -14.15 1.10 -10.22
C ALA A 121 -14.09 0.11 -11.40
N LYS A 122 -14.05 0.63 -12.64
CA LYS A 122 -13.93 -0.17 -13.87
C LYS A 122 -12.52 -0.01 -14.47
N GLY A 123 -12.02 -1.08 -15.07
CA GLY A 123 -10.73 -1.04 -15.78
C GLY A 123 -9.52 -0.82 -14.88
N ILE A 124 -9.61 -1.27 -13.62
CA ILE A 124 -8.53 -1.19 -12.66
C ILE A 124 -7.56 -2.37 -12.82
N ILE A 125 -6.27 -2.07 -12.76
CA ILE A 125 -5.19 -3.06 -12.78
C ILE A 125 -4.86 -3.37 -11.32
N LEU A 126 -5.01 -4.63 -10.91
CA LEU A 126 -4.60 -5.08 -9.58
C LEU A 126 -3.13 -5.53 -9.63
N GLU A 127 -2.34 -5.05 -8.70
CA GLU A 127 -0.93 -5.42 -8.53
C GLU A 127 -0.76 -5.90 -7.09
N ILE A 128 -0.44 -7.19 -6.95
CA ILE A 128 -0.06 -7.85 -5.70
C ILE A 128 1.40 -8.26 -5.84
N ASP A 129 2.16 -8.22 -4.76
CA ASP A 129 3.48 -8.83 -4.73
C ASP A 129 3.51 -9.98 -3.74
N TYR A 130 3.88 -11.15 -4.25
CA TYR A 130 4.19 -12.29 -3.41
C TYR A 130 5.56 -12.80 -3.82
N HIS A 131 6.54 -12.63 -2.94
CA HIS A 131 7.89 -13.18 -3.12
C HIS A 131 7.94 -14.54 -2.43
N GLY A 132 7.40 -15.55 -3.10
CA GLY A 132 7.48 -16.94 -2.64
C GLY A 132 7.89 -17.88 -3.76
N LEU A 133 9.18 -17.82 -4.09
CA LEU A 133 10.14 -18.93 -4.23
C LEU A 133 11.55 -18.34 -4.03
#